data_AF-A0A2V3HTZ2-F1
#
_entry.id   AF-A0A2V3HTZ2-F1
#
_cell.length_a   1.000
_cell.length_b   1.000
_cell.length_c   1.000
_cell.angle_alpha   90.00
_cell.angle_beta   90.00
_cell.angle_gamma   90.00
#
_symmetry.space_group_name_H-M   'P 1'
#
loop_
_entity.id
_entity.type
_entity.pdbx_description
1 polymer ?
#
loop_
_entity_poly.entity_id
_entity_poly.type
_entity_poly.pdbx_seq_one_letter_code
_entity_poly.pdbx_strand_id
1 'polypeptide(L)'
;MGSGSIHFEQVVDCLGAREEGAIWKGGVCDTIVLGGDCLSGIRVDGTVEVWWCESEPRDVQWIQRMSWTGDDPTSSLIDDIRTGVEKATIACERKRPG
;
A
#
# COMPACT_ATOMS: atom_id res chain seq x y z
N MET A 1 -19.22 -6.13 30.25
CA MET A 1 -18.54 -6.95 29.22
C MET A 1 -19.52 -7.15 28.09
N GLY A 2 -19.20 -6.67 26.88
CA GLY A 2 -20.05 -6.83 25.71
C GLY A 2 -19.47 -7.89 24.79
N SER A 3 -20.29 -8.82 24.34
CA SER A 3 -19.98 -9.69 23.20
C SER A 3 -21.06 -9.50 22.15
N GLY A 4 -20.67 -9.60 20.88
CA GLY A 4 -21.56 -9.51 19.73
C GLY A 4 -21.02 -10.39 18.59
N SER A 5 -21.92 -10.93 17.80
CA SER A 5 -21.59 -11.75 16.62
C SER A 5 -22.09 -11.04 15.36
N ILE A 6 -21.27 -10.99 14.32
CA ILE A 6 -21.65 -10.51 13.00
C ILE A 6 -21.76 -11.73 12.07
N HIS A 7 -22.93 -11.90 11.45
CA HIS A 7 -23.12 -12.93 10.43
C HIS A 7 -22.69 -12.40 9.07
N PHE A 8 -21.93 -13.20 8.35
CA PHE A 8 -21.51 -12.94 6.97
C PHE A 8 -21.70 -14.19 6.14
N GLU A 9 -21.96 -14.03 4.85
CA GLU A 9 -22.06 -15.15 3.92
C GLU A 9 -20.69 -15.62 3.43
N GLN A 10 -19.74 -14.69 3.29
CA GLN A 10 -18.39 -14.98 2.78
C GLN A 10 -17.39 -13.94 3.29
N VAL A 11 -16.18 -14.39 3.58
CA VAL A 11 -15.01 -13.54 3.77
C VAL A 11 -14.14 -13.68 2.54
N VAL A 12 -13.80 -12.56 1.92
CA VAL A 12 -12.86 -12.51 0.80
C VAL A 12 -11.54 -11.98 1.33
N ASP A 13 -10.52 -12.82 1.32
CA ASP A 13 -9.18 -12.40 1.72
C ASP A 13 -8.50 -11.66 0.54
N CYS A 14 -8.44 -10.34 0.67
CA CYS A 14 -7.78 -9.49 -0.31
C CYS A 14 -6.26 -9.45 -0.12
N LEU A 15 -5.75 -9.89 1.04
CA LEU A 15 -4.33 -9.96 1.36
C LEU A 15 -3.75 -11.24 0.74
N GLY A 16 -3.60 -11.26 -0.59
CA GLY A 16 -2.93 -12.36 -1.30
C GLY A 16 -1.48 -12.55 -0.84
N ALA A 17 -0.84 -13.63 -1.29
CA ALA A 17 0.59 -13.86 -1.06
C ALA A 17 1.35 -12.56 -1.34
N ARG A 18 2.08 -12.05 -0.33
CA ARG A 18 2.88 -10.82 -0.44
C ARG A 18 3.71 -10.92 -1.71
N GLU A 19 3.56 -9.92 -2.57
CA GLU A 19 4.17 -9.95 -3.89
C GLU A 19 5.68 -10.19 -3.79
N GLU A 20 6.18 -11.10 -4.64
CA GLU A 20 7.58 -11.09 -5.01
C GLU A 20 7.85 -9.73 -5.67
N GLY A 21 8.85 -8.99 -5.20
CA GLY A 21 9.08 -7.64 -5.70
C GLY A 21 10.20 -6.93 -4.97
N ALA A 22 10.50 -5.71 -5.41
CA ALA A 22 11.52 -4.88 -4.78
C ALA A 22 11.16 -4.54 -3.33
N ILE A 23 12.18 -4.45 -2.47
CA ILE A 23 12.01 -4.02 -1.09
C ILE A 23 12.26 -2.52 -1.03
N TRP A 24 11.21 -1.77 -0.77
CA TRP A 24 11.24 -0.33 -0.61
C TRP A 24 11.39 0.05 0.86
N LYS A 25 12.25 1.03 1.12
CA LYS A 25 12.26 1.80 2.36
C LYS A 25 11.59 3.14 2.08
N GLY A 26 10.94 3.68 3.10
CA GLY A 26 10.24 4.94 2.97
C GLY A 26 10.26 5.75 4.25
N GLY A 27 9.86 7.01 4.11
CA GLY A 27 9.71 7.90 5.24
C GLY A 27 8.84 9.10 4.91
N VAL A 28 8.34 9.73 5.96
CA VAL A 28 7.58 10.99 5.89
C VAL A 28 8.42 12.08 6.54
N CYS A 29 8.48 13.26 5.92
CA CYS A 29 9.19 14.44 6.42
C CYS A 29 8.40 15.72 6.10
N ASP A 30 8.83 16.86 6.63
CA ASP A 30 8.23 18.19 6.40
C ASP A 30 8.97 19.01 5.35
N THR A 31 10.08 18.50 4.82
CA THR A 31 10.93 19.17 3.83
C THR A 31 10.85 18.48 2.48
N ILE A 32 10.89 19.27 1.41
CA ILE A 32 10.93 18.73 0.05
C ILE A 32 12.31 18.11 -0.18
N VAL A 33 12.33 16.81 -0.47
CA VAL A 33 13.53 16.09 -0.86
C VAL A 33 13.73 16.25 -2.36
N LEU A 34 14.81 16.92 -2.76
CA LEU A 34 15.17 17.13 -4.17
C LEU A 34 16.39 16.29 -4.53
N GLY A 35 16.23 15.43 -5.55
CA GLY A 35 17.31 14.64 -6.14
C GLY A 35 17.43 13.21 -5.61
N GLY A 36 18.06 12.35 -6.41
CA GLY A 36 18.18 10.91 -6.18
C GLY A 36 17.14 10.09 -6.94
N ASP A 37 17.38 8.78 -7.07
CA ASP A 37 16.47 7.80 -7.68
C ASP A 37 15.32 7.41 -6.73
N CYS A 38 14.75 8.40 -6.03
CA CYS A 38 13.65 8.21 -5.10
C CYS A 38 12.32 8.67 -5.68
N LEU A 39 11.25 8.01 -5.27
CA LEU A 39 9.88 8.42 -5.56
C LEU A 39 9.38 9.29 -4.42
N SER A 40 8.68 10.38 -4.73
CA SER A 40 8.14 11.27 -3.71
C SER A 40 6.77 11.84 -4.07
N GLY A 41 6.02 12.21 -3.04
CA GLY A 41 4.70 12.82 -3.17
C GLY A 41 4.36 13.72 -1.99
N ILE A 42 3.60 14.78 -2.24
CA ILE A 42 3.10 15.69 -1.20
C ILE A 42 1.74 15.17 -0.74
N ARG A 43 1.63 14.94 0.57
CA ARG A 43 0.39 14.52 1.22
C ARG A 43 -0.51 15.73 1.44
N VAL A 44 -1.81 15.48 1.61
CA VAL A 44 -2.81 16.53 1.83
C VAL A 44 -2.56 17.35 3.11
N ASP A 45 -1.86 16.78 4.08
CA ASP A 45 -1.43 17.44 5.32
C ASP A 45 -0.18 18.33 5.14
N GLY A 46 0.37 18.41 3.93
CA GLY A 46 1.57 19.18 3.59
C GLY A 46 2.89 18.46 3.87
N THR A 47 2.87 17.25 4.43
CA THR A 47 4.07 16.43 4.59
C THR A 47 4.49 15.78 3.27
N VAL A 48 5.75 15.39 3.17
CA VAL A 48 6.33 14.74 2.00
C VAL A 48 6.60 13.28 2.32
N GLU A 49 6.03 12.40 1.52
CA GLU A 49 6.35 10.97 1.54
C GLU A 49 7.43 10.67 0.50
N VAL A 50 8.42 9.86 0.88
CA VAL A 50 9.55 9.48 0.02
C VAL A 50 9.78 7.98 0.12
N TRP A 51 10.06 7.34 -1.03
CA TRP A 51 10.34 5.91 -1.17
C TRP A 51 11.63 5.69 -1.96
N TRP A 52 12.47 4.74 -1.52
CA TRP A 52 13.73 4.37 -2.17
C TRP A 52 14.06 2.88 -1.99
N CYS A 53 14.77 2.30 -2.95
CA CYS A 53 15.27 0.91 -2.89
C CYS A 53 16.74 0.83 -2.45
N GLU A 54 17.59 1.73 -2.94
CA GLU A 54 19.04 1.66 -2.73
C GLU A 54 19.52 2.61 -1.64
N SER A 55 19.62 3.91 -1.97
CA SER A 55 20.23 4.91 -1.10
C SER A 55 19.18 5.77 -0.42
N GLU A 56 19.27 5.83 0.90
CA GLU A 56 18.44 6.74 1.69
C GLU A 56 18.80 8.21 1.39
N PRO A 57 17.80 9.09 1.21
CA PRO A 57 18.04 10.52 1.10
C PRO A 57 18.81 11.07 2.30
N ARG A 58 19.85 11.86 2.01
CA ARG A 58 20.69 12.48 3.03
C ARG A 58 20.05 13.75 3.57
N ASP A 59 20.42 14.10 4.80
CA ASP A 59 20.04 15.36 5.45
C ASP A 59 18.51 15.55 5.61
N VAL A 60 17.76 14.44 5.69
CA VAL A 60 16.32 14.44 5.94
C VAL A 60 16.03 14.08 7.40
N GLN A 61 15.21 14.90 8.06
CA GLN A 61 14.66 14.57 9.37
C GLN A 61 13.33 13.84 9.20
N TRP A 62 13.34 12.53 9.46
CA TRP A 62 12.15 11.69 9.31
C TRP A 62 11.19 11.83 10.48
N ILE A 63 9.94 12.16 10.18
CA ILE A 63 8.80 12.12 11.12
C ILE A 63 8.37 10.67 11.34
N GLN A 64 8.34 9.89 10.27
CA GLN A 64 7.94 8.48 10.28
C GLN A 64 8.80 7.67 9.32
N ARG A 65 9.03 6.40 9.67
CA ARG A 65 9.74 5.40 8.85
C ARG A 65 8.81 4.30 8.40
N MET A 66 9.00 3.82 7.17
CA MET A 66 8.12 2.86 6.52
C MET A 66 8.92 1.86 5.68
N SER A 67 8.28 0.74 5.35
CA SER A 67 8.80 -0.24 4.41
C SER A 67 7.65 -0.86 3.64
N TRP A 68 7.88 -1.15 2.37
CA TRP A 68 6.89 -1.75 1.48
C TRP A 68 7.58 -2.75 0.55
N THR A 69 6.82 -3.68 -0.02
CA THR A 69 7.32 -4.68 -0.96
C THR A 69 6.40 -4.70 -2.17
N GLY A 70 6.98 -4.57 -3.36
CA GLY A 70 6.29 -4.52 -4.63
C GLY A 70 7.14 -3.80 -5.67
N ASP A 71 6.66 -3.75 -6.91
CA ASP A 71 7.46 -3.25 -8.03
C ASP A 71 7.51 -1.72 -8.08
N ASP A 72 6.37 -1.04 -7.97
CA ASP A 72 6.26 0.42 -8.03
C ASP A 72 5.31 0.96 -6.93
N PRO A 73 5.82 1.71 -5.94
CA PRO A 73 5.01 2.31 -4.89
C PRO A 73 3.91 3.24 -5.41
N THR A 74 4.09 3.83 -6.60
CA THR A 74 3.11 4.77 -7.19
C THR A 74 1.85 4.08 -7.71
N SER A 75 1.93 2.78 -8.03
CA SER A 75 0.78 1.99 -8.48
C SER A 75 0.10 1.23 -7.36
N SER A 76 0.73 1.11 -6.18
CA SER A 76 0.26 0.30 -5.04
C SER A 76 -1.25 0.40 -4.76
N LEU A 77 -1.78 1.62 -4.65
CA LEU A 77 -3.21 1.83 -4.39
C LEU A 77 -4.11 1.36 -5.55
N ILE A 78 -3.70 1.61 -6.79
CA ILE A 78 -4.47 1.21 -7.98
C ILE A 78 -4.46 -0.32 -8.11
N ASP A 79 -3.34 -0.96 -7.82
CA ASP A 79 -3.18 -2.41 -7.85
C ASP A 79 -4.04 -3.08 -6.77
N ASP A 80 -4.07 -2.52 -5.55
CA ASP A 80 -4.94 -2.98 -4.47
C ASP A 80 -6.43 -2.87 -4.85
N ILE A 81 -6.83 -1.74 -5.45
CA ILE A 81 -8.21 -1.54 -5.93
C ILE A 81 -8.57 -2.57 -6.99
N ARG A 82 -7.70 -2.76 -8.00
CA ARG A 82 -7.91 -3.72 -9.08
C ARG A 82 -8.04 -5.14 -8.54
N THR A 83 -7.13 -5.54 -7.66
CA THR A 83 -7.14 -6.84 -6.98
C THR A 83 -8.43 -7.05 -6.20
N GLY A 84 -8.89 -6.02 -5.48
CA GLY A 84 -10.16 -6.05 -4.75
C GLY A 84 -11.37 -6.28 -5.68
N VAL A 85 -11.43 -5.57 -6.81
CA VAL A 85 -12.50 -5.70 -7.81
C VAL A 85 -12.51 -7.10 -8.43
N GLU A 86 -11.35 -7.63 -8.81
CA GLU A 86 -11.22 -8.97 -9.39
C GLU A 86 -11.70 -10.05 -8.41
N LYS A 87 -11.21 -10.02 -7.17
CA LYS A 87 -11.61 -10.97 -6.13
C LYS A 87 -13.11 -10.91 -5.83
N ALA A 88 -13.68 -9.71 -5.77
CA ALA A 88 -15.12 -9.53 -5.57
C ALA A 88 -15.95 -10.10 -6.73
N THR A 89 -15.50 -9.93 -7.97
CA THR A 89 -16.17 -10.46 -9.17
C THR A 89 -16.18 -11.99 -9.14
N ILE A 90 -15.03 -12.62 -8.90
CA ILE A 90 -14.90 -14.08 -8.79
C ILE A 90 -15.79 -14.63 -7.66
N ALA A 91 -15.83 -13.94 -6.52
CA ALA A 91 -16.66 -14.33 -5.39
C ALA A 91 -18.16 -14.30 -5.74
N CYS A 92 -18.61 -13.29 -6.49
CA CYS A 92 -19.99 -13.17 -6.94
C CYS A 92 -20.36 -14.23 -8.00
N GLU A 93 -19.47 -14.54 -8.93
CA GLU A 93 -19.73 -15.55 -9.98
C GLU A 93 -19.88 -16.97 -9.41
N ARG A 94 -19.09 -17.32 -8.39
CA ARG A 94 -19.23 -18.60 -7.66
C ARG A 94 -20.58 -18.78 -6.96
N LYS A 95 -21.33 -17.70 -6.71
CA LYS A 95 -22.64 -17.74 -6.08
C LYS A 95 -23.81 -17.94 -7.04
N ARG A 96 -23.62 -17.89 -8.37
CA ARG A 96 -24.71 -18.12 -9.33
C ARG A 96 -24.95 -19.62 -9.50
N PRO A 97 -26.03 -20.20 -8.96
CA PRO A 97 -26.42 -21.56 -9.32
C PRO A 97 -26.96 -21.53 -10.76
N GLY A 98 -26.65 -22.55 -11.55
CA GLY A 98 -27.39 -22.84 -12.78
C GLY A 98 -28.82 -23.29 -12.49
#